data_AF-A0A2R6L8S7-F1
#
_entry.id   AF-A0A2R6L8S7-F1
#
_cell.length_a   1.000
_cell.length_b   1.000
_cell.length_c   1.000
_cell.angle_alpha   90.00
_cell.angle_beta   90.00
_cell.angle_gamma   90.00
#
_symmetry.space_group_name_H-M   'P 1'
#
loop_
_entity.id
_entity.type
_entity.pdbx_description
1 polymer ?
#
loop_
_entity_poly.entity_id
_entity_poly.type
_entity_poly.pdbx_seq_one_letter_code
_entity_poly.pdbx_strand_id
1 'polypeptide(L)'
;MRERGPPSERDPADLLEFGVVNLDKPPGPSAHQVAGWVRDVAGVDRAAHAGTLDPKVTGCLPVLTGDATRAARVFDDSRKGYVAVLELHAPPPTDL
;
A
#
# COMPACT_ATOMS: atom_id res chain seq x y z
N MET A 1 -15.52 -0.92 -20.95
CA MET A 1 -14.12 -1.05 -20.50
C MET A 1 -13.26 -0.40 -21.56
N ARG A 2 -12.54 0.68 -21.26
CA ARG A 2 -11.68 1.36 -22.22
C ARG A 2 -10.44 0.50 -22.41
N GLU A 3 -10.11 0.12 -23.65
CA GLU A 3 -8.84 -0.56 -23.92
C GLU A 3 -7.70 0.42 -23.63
N ARG A 4 -6.76 0.02 -22.76
CA ARG A 4 -5.58 0.79 -22.43
C ARG A 4 -4.42 0.27 -23.26
N GLY A 5 -3.65 1.16 -23.88
CA GLY A 5 -2.39 0.80 -24.54
C GLY A 5 -1.35 0.22 -23.57
N PRO A 6 -0.17 -0.16 -24.07
CA PRO A 6 0.95 -0.63 -23.24
C PRO A 6 1.27 0.37 -22.11
N PRO A 7 1.56 -0.08 -20.86
CA PRO A 7 1.85 0.84 -19.75
C PRO A 7 2.94 1.87 -20.05
N SER A 8 3.95 1.49 -20.82
CA SER A 8 5.07 2.36 -21.21
C SER A 8 4.70 3.51 -22.14
N GLU A 9 3.52 3.46 -22.76
CA GLU A 9 3.07 4.44 -23.76
C GLU A 9 1.93 5.32 -23.24
N ARG A 10 1.49 5.11 -22.00
CA ARG A 10 0.42 5.88 -21.37
C ARG A 10 0.94 7.23 -20.89
N ASP A 11 0.11 8.25 -21.03
CA ASP A 11 0.38 9.54 -20.40
C ASP A 11 0.26 9.44 -18.86
N PRO A 12 0.75 10.43 -18.11
CA PRO A 12 0.67 10.41 -16.65
C PRO A 12 -0.74 10.26 -16.08
N ALA A 13 -1.76 10.80 -16.75
CA ALA A 13 -3.15 10.71 -16.26
C ALA A 13 -3.67 9.28 -16.42
N ASP A 14 -3.42 8.65 -17.57
CA ASP A 14 -3.76 7.24 -17.82
C ASP A 14 -2.99 6.27 -16.90
N LEU A 15 -1.75 6.61 -16.53
CA LEU A 15 -0.97 5.87 -15.53
C LEU A 15 -1.59 5.99 -14.13
N LEU A 16 -2.02 7.19 -13.73
CA LEU A 16 -2.67 7.40 -12.42
C LEU A 16 -4.05 6.74 -12.36
N GLU A 17 -4.80 6.70 -13.46
CA GLU A 17 -6.10 6.03 -13.52
C GLU A 17 -6.00 4.49 -13.40
N PHE A 18 -4.82 3.92 -13.66
CA PHE A 18 -4.54 2.49 -13.46
C PHE A 18 -3.14 2.27 -12.89
N GLY A 19 -2.90 2.82 -11.69
CA GLY A 19 -1.59 2.88 -11.07
C GLY A 19 -1.48 2.10 -9.76
N VAL A 20 -0.23 1.91 -9.34
CA VAL A 20 0.13 1.44 -8.00
C VAL A 20 1.29 2.31 -7.50
N VAL A 21 1.11 2.92 -6.33
CA VAL A 21 2.14 3.67 -5.63
C VAL A 21 2.70 2.78 -4.52
N ASN A 22 3.98 2.43 -4.61
CA ASN A 22 4.68 1.79 -3.50
C ASN A 22 5.13 2.86 -2.50
N LEU A 23 4.30 3.10 -1.48
CA LEU A 23 4.50 4.18 -0.53
C LEU A 23 5.16 3.68 0.75
N ASP A 24 6.17 4.40 1.25
CA ASP A 24 6.69 4.18 2.60
C ASP A 24 5.78 4.90 3.61
N LYS A 25 4.93 4.12 4.29
CA LYS A 25 3.90 4.64 5.19
C LYS A 25 4.59 5.25 6.41
N PRO A 26 4.34 6.53 6.75
CA PRO A 26 4.86 7.09 7.99
C PRO A 26 4.13 6.51 9.22
N PRO A 27 4.74 6.55 10.42
CA PRO A 27 4.04 6.23 11.65
C PRO A 27 3.07 7.36 12.00
N GLY A 28 1.95 7.03 12.63
CA GLY A 28 0.90 7.98 13.01
C GLY A 28 -0.43 7.73 12.28
N PRO A 29 -0.52 7.97 10.95
CA PRO A 29 -1.78 7.79 10.23
C PRO A 29 -2.11 6.32 9.99
N SER A 30 -3.39 6.01 9.86
CA SER A 30 -3.86 4.70 9.38
C SER A 30 -3.55 4.51 7.89
N ALA A 31 -3.47 3.26 7.43
CA ALA A 31 -3.35 2.96 6.00
C ALA A 31 -4.48 3.58 5.16
N HIS A 32 -5.69 3.67 5.71
CA HIS A 32 -6.84 4.28 5.05
C HIS A 32 -6.67 5.80 4.88
N GLN A 33 -6.17 6.50 5.89
CA GLN A 33 -5.87 7.94 5.79
C GLN A 33 -4.81 8.21 4.72
N VAL A 34 -3.75 7.40 4.67
CA VAL A 34 -2.70 7.51 3.67
C VAL A 34 -3.22 7.25 2.25
N ALA A 35 -4.07 6.25 2.06
CA ALA A 35 -4.74 6.03 0.77
C ALA A 35 -5.63 7.22 0.37
N GLY A 36 -6.32 7.84 1.33
CA GLY A 36 -7.08 9.08 1.12
C GLY A 36 -6.18 10.23 0.64
N TRP A 37 -5.03 10.44 1.27
CA TRP A 37 -4.07 11.46 0.83
C TRP A 37 -3.52 11.19 -0.56
N VAL A 38 -3.20 9.92 -0.88
CA VAL A 38 -2.75 9.55 -2.23
C VAL A 38 -3.82 9.85 -3.27
N ARG A 39 -5.09 9.52 -3.00
CA ARG A 39 -6.22 9.87 -3.87
C ARG A 39 -6.25 11.38 -4.14
N ASP A 40 -6.18 12.18 -3.09
CA ASP A 40 -6.33 13.63 -3.19
C ASP A 40 -5.13 14.28 -3.92
N VAL A 41 -3.90 13.83 -3.63
CA VAL A 41 -2.68 14.32 -4.28
C VAL A 41 -2.61 13.89 -5.75
N ALA A 42 -3.04 12.68 -6.08
CA ALA A 42 -3.05 12.17 -7.45
C ALA A 42 -4.22 12.69 -8.29
N GLY A 43 -5.21 13.34 -7.67
CA GLY A 43 -6.39 13.86 -8.38
C GLY A 43 -7.26 12.77 -9.00
N VAL A 44 -7.31 11.57 -8.41
CA VAL A 44 -8.11 10.43 -8.88
C VAL A 44 -9.37 10.25 -8.04
N ASP A 45 -10.43 9.65 -8.59
CA ASP A 45 -11.70 9.48 -7.87
C ASP A 45 -11.61 8.48 -6.70
N ARG A 46 -10.68 7.52 -6.79
CA ARG A 46 -10.57 6.42 -5.83
C ARG A 46 -9.12 5.99 -5.67
N ALA A 47 -8.76 5.63 -4.44
CA ALA A 47 -7.55 4.91 -4.12
C ALA A 47 -7.81 3.89 -3.02
N ALA A 48 -7.05 2.80 -3.00
CA ALA A 48 -7.16 1.73 -2.01
C ALA A 48 -5.78 1.16 -1.70
N HIS A 49 -5.47 0.99 -0.42
CA HIS A 49 -4.25 0.31 -0.01
C HIS A 49 -4.41 -1.21 -0.12
N ALA A 50 -3.30 -1.93 -0.30
CA ALA A 50 -3.26 -3.38 -0.31
C ALA A 50 -2.47 -3.91 0.88
N GLY A 51 -3.20 -4.46 1.85
CA GLY A 51 -2.70 -4.79 3.19
C GLY A 51 -2.89 -3.62 4.16
N THR A 52 -3.25 -3.93 5.40
CA THR A 52 -3.45 -2.94 6.46
C THR A 52 -2.22 -2.90 7.34
N LEU A 53 -1.56 -1.75 7.40
CA LEU A 53 -0.55 -1.45 8.41
C LEU A 53 -1.20 -0.63 9.53
N ASP A 54 -1.01 -1.06 10.77
CA ASP A 54 -1.47 -0.32 11.94
C ASP A 54 -0.86 1.09 11.99
N PRO A 55 -1.49 2.04 12.70
CA PRO A 55 -1.01 3.42 12.79
C PRO A 55 0.48 3.56 13.12
N LYS A 56 0.99 2.73 14.03
CA LYS A 56 2.39 2.77 14.48
C LYS A 56 3.39 2.08 13.54
N VAL A 57 2.92 1.28 12.59
CA VAL A 57 3.77 0.52 11.67
C VAL A 57 4.15 1.39 10.49
N THR A 58 5.41 1.32 10.05
CA THR A 58 5.93 2.03 8.87
C THR A 58 6.20 1.07 7.73
N GLY A 59 6.63 1.58 6.58
CA GLY A 59 7.15 0.76 5.47
C GLY A 59 6.16 0.57 4.32
N CYS A 60 6.44 -0.46 3.51
CA CYS A 60 5.78 -0.71 2.23
C CYS A 60 4.25 -0.82 2.36
N LEU A 61 3.55 0.18 1.82
CA LEU A 61 2.10 0.22 1.67
C LEU A 61 1.77 0.46 0.19
N PRO A 62 1.52 -0.60 -0.60
CA PRO A 62 1.03 -0.44 -1.95
C PRO A 62 -0.34 0.24 -1.95
N VAL A 63 -0.46 1.36 -2.65
CA VAL A 63 -1.72 2.09 -2.84
C VAL A 63 -2.09 2.08 -4.31
N LEU A 64 -3.19 1.41 -4.64
CA LEU A 64 -3.73 1.35 -5.98
C LEU A 64 -4.62 2.57 -6.24
N THR A 65 -4.58 3.11 -7.45
CA THR A 65 -5.32 4.31 -7.86
C THR A 65 -6.33 3.98 -8.96
N GLY A 66 -7.43 4.74 -9.00
CA GLY A 66 -8.47 4.61 -10.01
C GLY A 66 -8.98 3.18 -10.16
N ASP A 67 -9.06 2.74 -11.41
CA ASP A 67 -9.47 1.41 -11.79
C ASP A 67 -8.58 0.28 -11.27
N ALA A 68 -7.30 0.54 -10.97
CA ALA A 68 -6.36 -0.47 -10.49
C ALA A 68 -6.77 -1.04 -9.12
N THR A 69 -7.50 -0.27 -8.31
CA THR A 69 -8.00 -0.72 -7.00
C THR A 69 -8.82 -2.03 -7.05
N ARG A 70 -9.38 -2.41 -8.20
CA ARG A 70 -10.05 -3.72 -8.39
C ARG A 70 -9.07 -4.91 -8.28
N ALA A 71 -7.79 -4.67 -8.51
CA ALA A 71 -6.73 -5.67 -8.43
C ALA A 71 -6.09 -5.75 -7.02
N ALA A 72 -6.61 -5.05 -6.00
CA ALA A 72 -6.01 -5.05 -4.66
C ALA A 72 -5.79 -6.45 -4.07
N ARG A 73 -6.69 -7.39 -4.37
CA ARG A 73 -6.61 -8.79 -3.91
C ARG A 73 -5.39 -9.55 -4.41
N VAL A 74 -4.73 -9.09 -5.47
CA VAL A 74 -3.48 -9.70 -5.97
C VAL A 74 -2.38 -9.68 -4.90
N PHE A 75 -2.46 -8.74 -3.95
CA PHE A 75 -1.49 -8.62 -2.87
C PHE A 75 -1.80 -9.49 -1.65
N ASP A 76 -2.96 -10.15 -1.59
CA ASP A 76 -3.36 -10.94 -0.42
C ASP A 76 -2.45 -12.17 -0.27
N ASP A 77 -2.14 -12.84 -1.38
CA ASP A 77 -1.27 -14.03 -1.42
C ASP A 77 0.23 -13.69 -1.55
N SER A 78 0.59 -12.41 -1.44
CA SER A 78 2.00 -11.98 -1.55
C SER A 78 2.79 -12.34 -0.28
N ARG A 79 4.06 -12.72 -0.46
CA ARG A 79 5.01 -12.83 0.66
C ARG A 79 5.30 -11.45 1.22
N LYS A 80 5.20 -11.31 2.54
CA LYS A 80 5.48 -10.06 3.28
C LYS A 80 6.65 -10.29 4.23
N GLY A 81 7.60 -9.36 4.25
CA GLY A 81 8.73 -9.35 5.17
C GLY A 81 8.63 -8.16 6.12
N TYR A 82 8.99 -8.37 7.38
CA TYR A 82 8.93 -7.34 8.42
C TYR A 82 10.24 -7.29 9.18
N VAL A 83 10.64 -6.08 9.57
CA VAL A 83 11.65 -5.85 10.61
C VAL A 83 10.89 -5.41 11.86
N ALA A 84 11.10 -6.12 12.96
CA ALA A 84 10.36 -5.89 14.20
C ALA A 84 11.31 -5.88 15.40
N VAL A 85 10.92 -5.14 16.43
CA VAL A 85 11.54 -5.19 17.76
C VAL A 85 10.58 -5.93 18.67
N LEU A 86 11.08 -6.99 19.31
CA LEU A 86 10.35 -7.74 20.32
C LEU A 86 10.83 -7.32 21.71
N GLU A 87 9.90 -6.94 22.58
CA GLU A 87 10.18 -6.68 24.00
C GLU A 87 9.57 -7.80 24.84
N LEU A 88 10.39 -8.45 25.66
CA LEU A 88 9.95 -9.49 26.57
C LEU A 88 9.62 -8.90 27.94
N HIS A 89 8.52 -9.33 28.55
CA HIS A 89 8.14 -8.88 29.90
C HIS A 89 9.00 -9.49 31.02
N ALA A 90 9.83 -10.48 30.69
CA ALA A 90 10.79 -11.15 31.57
C ALA A 90 11.99 -11.64 30.75
N PRO A 91 13.10 -12.07 31.38
CA PRO A 91 14.20 -12.70 30.66
C PRO A 91 13.74 -13.91 29.82
N PRO A 92 14.35 -14.16 28.65
CA PRO A 92 13.99 -15.30 27.82
C PRO A 92 14.30 -16.62 28.55
N PRO A 93 13.57 -17.72 28.26
CA PRO A 93 13.93 -19.05 28.73
C PRO A 93 15.37 -19.38 28.35
N THR A 94 16.10 -20.00 29.28
CA THR A 94 17.51 -20.38 29.07
C THR A 94 17.65 -21.81 28.56
N ASP A 95 16.56 -22.58 28.54
CA ASP A 95 16.44 -23.95 28.08
C ASP A 95 15.49 -24.03 26.88
N LEU A 96 16.07 -24.07 25.68
CA LEU A 96 15.37 -24.33 24.40
C LEU A 96 15.85 -25.65 23.81
#